data_AF-A0A2G8RTP7-F1
#
_entry.id   AF-A0A2G8RTP7-F1
#
_cell.length_a   1.000
_cell.length_b   1.000
_cell.length_c   1.000
_cell.angle_alpha   90.00
_cell.angle_beta   90.00
_cell.angle_gamma   90.00
#
_symmetry.space_group_name_H-M   'P 1'
#
loop_
_entity.id
_entity.type
_entity.pdbx_description
1 polymer ?
#
loop_
_entity_poly.entity_id
_entity_poly.type
_entity_poly.pdbx_seq_one_letter_code
_entity_poly.pdbx_strand_id
1 'polypeptide(L)'
;MDIDNSGRLDAARALQTKLEAAKLNIVEDQTRFDTLQSTLAKDPALVSEGVAGTTDPAIVAAEVASQISFLRNLKFQYLEQKAKDQYVKTIVSDEAPNINADDNELLRIENDKKKGVLTAAKARLAEKYSDVRTLAPLVEQDYTKARALTLEAAALASKILDARLTLTRLRQAHPHPRLTIPAANAQLDEQISEMQALDDELQQVNAQVDDVKEKVKAGAREVERLRVERADLEKIVNAGQKEVQDGRVVGLYDWYMAALALHRSLLSLESAHSESENELHLTYNIMPYGTTEPRPIFIKLLFVPNSRQLADAQVEGLLQDAGDVIGAHVQANDVPRLIAAVLARARAGA
;
A
#
# COMPACT_ATOMS: atom_id res chain seq x y z
N MET A 1 21.51 -11.03 -8.72
CA MET A 1 21.85 -9.60 -8.88
C MET A 1 23.27 -9.35 -9.39
N ASP A 2 24.22 -10.28 -9.23
CA ASP A 2 25.60 -10.07 -9.74
C ASP A 2 25.72 -10.10 -11.28
N ILE A 3 24.80 -10.80 -11.96
CA ILE A 3 24.77 -10.93 -13.43
C ILE A 3 24.46 -9.58 -14.12
N ASP A 4 23.65 -8.72 -13.51
CA ASP A 4 23.33 -7.40 -14.08
C ASP A 4 24.46 -6.39 -13.89
N ASN A 5 25.27 -6.55 -12.83
CA ASN A 5 26.43 -5.70 -12.58
C ASN A 5 27.61 -6.06 -13.49
N SER A 6 27.82 -7.36 -13.79
CA SER A 6 28.83 -7.76 -14.78
C SER A 6 28.47 -7.22 -16.16
N GLY A 7 27.20 -7.34 -16.59
CA GLY A 7 26.75 -6.81 -17.88
C GLY A 7 26.96 -5.29 -18.05
N ARG A 8 26.75 -4.51 -16.98
CA ARG A 8 27.00 -3.04 -17.01
C ARG A 8 28.48 -2.69 -17.05
N LEU A 9 29.33 -3.46 -16.37
CA LEU A 9 30.79 -3.28 -16.41
C LEU A 9 31.37 -3.69 -17.76
N ASP A 10 30.84 -4.75 -18.36
CA ASP A 10 31.24 -5.22 -19.69
C ASP A 10 30.81 -4.22 -20.77
N ALA A 11 29.62 -3.63 -20.64
CA ALA A 11 29.18 -2.54 -21.50
C ALA A 11 30.07 -1.28 -21.37
N ALA A 12 30.47 -0.92 -20.15
CA ALA A 12 31.38 0.20 -19.92
C ALA A 12 32.78 -0.06 -20.52
N ARG A 13 33.30 -1.29 -20.41
CA ARG A 13 34.55 -1.70 -21.06
C ARG A 13 34.44 -1.71 -22.58
N ALA A 14 33.32 -2.16 -23.13
CA ALA A 14 33.06 -2.11 -24.57
C ALA A 14 32.94 -0.67 -25.10
N LEU A 15 32.41 0.25 -24.31
CA LEU A 15 32.39 1.67 -24.67
C LEU A 15 33.79 2.28 -24.60
N GLN A 16 34.56 1.94 -23.57
CA GLN A 16 35.96 2.37 -23.45
C GLN A 16 36.79 1.90 -24.66
N THR A 17 36.69 0.64 -25.06
CA THR A 17 37.40 0.14 -26.24
C THR A 17 36.91 0.79 -27.53
N LYS A 18 35.61 1.12 -27.64
CA LYS A 18 35.08 1.91 -28.77
C LYS A 18 35.62 3.34 -28.80
N LEU A 19 35.73 4.01 -27.64
CA LEU A 19 36.30 5.35 -27.54
C LEU A 19 37.80 5.36 -27.90
N GLU A 20 38.55 4.39 -27.41
CA GLU A 20 39.97 4.22 -27.72
C GLU A 20 40.18 3.85 -29.21
N ALA A 21 39.30 3.02 -29.78
CA ALA A 21 39.33 2.65 -31.19
C ALA A 21 38.89 3.80 -32.12
N ALA A 22 38.01 4.68 -31.66
CA ALA A 22 37.49 5.79 -32.46
C ALA A 22 38.55 6.86 -32.79
N LYS A 23 39.74 6.82 -32.17
CA LYS A 23 40.87 7.76 -32.40
C LYS A 23 40.38 9.19 -32.64
N LEU A 24 39.66 9.70 -31.66
CA LEU A 24 39.11 11.06 -31.71
C LEU A 24 40.28 12.04 -31.58
N ASN A 25 40.76 12.54 -32.73
CA ASN A 25 41.87 13.49 -32.80
C ASN A 25 41.47 14.91 -32.35
N ILE A 26 40.32 15.10 -31.70
CA ILE A 26 39.74 16.41 -31.40
C ILE A 26 40.72 17.28 -30.59
N VAL A 27 41.44 16.69 -29.64
CA VAL A 27 42.45 17.41 -28.83
C VAL A 27 43.73 17.69 -29.64
N GLU A 28 44.15 16.75 -30.49
CA GLU A 28 45.29 16.96 -31.39
C GLU A 28 44.98 18.02 -32.46
N ASP A 29 43.78 18.01 -33.02
CA ASP A 29 43.30 18.96 -34.01
C ASP A 29 43.09 20.35 -33.38
N GLN A 30 42.68 20.42 -32.11
CA GLN A 30 42.66 21.66 -31.34
C GLN A 30 44.07 22.24 -31.16
N THR A 31 45.03 21.43 -30.72
CA THR A 31 46.43 21.90 -30.58
C THR A 31 47.07 22.26 -31.92
N ARG A 32 46.72 21.57 -33.01
CA ARG A 32 47.11 21.93 -34.38
C ARG A 32 46.48 23.24 -34.83
N PHE A 33 45.22 23.47 -34.54
CA PHE A 33 44.54 24.73 -34.83
C PHE A 33 45.20 25.90 -34.08
N ASP A 34 45.44 25.73 -32.77
CA ASP A 34 46.06 26.76 -31.93
C ASP A 34 47.50 27.08 -32.39
N THR A 35 48.27 26.06 -32.77
CA THR A 35 49.61 26.25 -33.32
C THR A 35 49.57 26.95 -34.68
N LEU A 36 48.67 26.55 -35.59
CA LEU A 36 48.49 27.24 -36.88
C LEU A 36 48.04 28.70 -36.70
N GLN A 37 47.13 28.98 -35.77
CA GLN A 37 46.68 30.34 -35.45
C GLN A 37 47.86 31.18 -34.91
N SER A 38 48.69 30.61 -34.03
CA SER A 38 49.90 31.28 -33.51
C SER A 38 50.95 31.55 -34.60
N THR A 39 51.02 30.71 -35.64
CA THR A 39 51.91 30.94 -36.79
C THR A 39 51.37 31.99 -37.76
N LEU A 40 50.06 32.07 -37.96
CA LEU A 40 49.43 33.14 -38.75
C LEU A 40 49.52 34.51 -38.06
N ALA A 41 49.46 34.55 -36.72
CA ALA A 41 49.62 35.78 -35.94
C ALA A 41 51.02 36.40 -36.04
N LYS A 42 52.01 35.68 -36.58
CA LYS A 42 53.37 36.20 -36.82
C LYS A 42 53.53 36.96 -38.13
N ASP A 43 52.49 37.02 -38.98
CA ASP A 43 52.51 37.78 -40.22
C ASP A 43 51.90 39.19 -39.97
N PRO A 44 52.72 40.25 -39.79
CA PRO A 44 52.27 41.54 -39.26
C PRO A 44 51.31 42.31 -40.18
N ALA A 45 51.05 41.81 -41.40
CA ALA A 45 50.11 42.40 -42.35
C ALA A 45 48.65 41.91 -42.17
N LEU A 46 48.40 40.91 -41.32
CA LEU A 46 47.09 40.25 -41.16
C LEU A 46 46.55 40.24 -39.72
N VAL A 47 47.23 40.89 -38.77
CA VAL A 47 46.88 40.83 -37.35
C VAL A 47 45.75 41.81 -37.05
N SER A 48 44.51 41.31 -37.02
CA SER A 48 43.54 41.77 -36.02
C SER A 48 44.01 41.19 -34.69
N GLU A 49 44.07 41.99 -33.63
CA GLU A 49 44.39 41.56 -32.25
C GLU A 49 43.30 40.61 -31.71
N GLY A 50 43.21 39.41 -32.29
CA GLY A 50 42.33 38.34 -31.85
C GLY A 50 43.03 37.56 -30.75
N VAL A 51 42.51 37.69 -29.53
CA VAL A 51 42.90 36.94 -28.33
C VAL A 51 43.07 35.45 -28.67
N ALA A 52 44.19 34.87 -28.24
CA ALA A 52 44.41 33.43 -28.33
C ALA A 52 43.32 32.69 -27.55
N GLY A 53 42.42 32.01 -28.27
CA GLY A 53 41.31 31.27 -27.70
C GLY A 53 40.07 31.36 -28.58
N THR A 54 39.31 30.26 -28.61
CA THR A 54 38.04 30.06 -29.33
C THR A 54 37.12 31.28 -29.25
N THR A 55 37.24 32.20 -30.22
CA THR A 55 36.33 33.33 -30.34
C THR A 55 35.10 32.81 -31.07
N ASP A 56 33.92 33.01 -30.47
CA ASP A 56 32.65 32.61 -31.08
C ASP A 56 32.58 33.14 -32.53
N PRO A 57 32.34 32.29 -33.55
CA PRO A 57 32.24 32.70 -34.94
C PRO A 57 31.27 33.88 -35.16
N ALA A 58 30.24 34.00 -34.33
CA ALA A 58 29.29 35.12 -34.38
C ALA A 58 29.93 36.47 -34.00
N ILE A 59 30.84 36.48 -33.02
CA ILE A 59 31.56 37.68 -32.58
C ILE A 59 32.56 38.11 -33.64
N VAL A 60 33.30 37.15 -34.22
CA VAL A 60 34.25 37.43 -35.31
C VAL A 60 33.52 38.00 -36.54
N ALA A 61 32.36 37.44 -36.88
CA ALA A 61 31.55 37.95 -37.99
C ALA A 61 31.08 39.39 -37.76
N ALA A 62 30.66 39.73 -36.53
CA ALA A 62 30.27 41.09 -36.17
C ALA A 62 31.45 42.07 -36.21
N GLU A 63 32.62 41.66 -35.71
CA GLU A 63 33.84 42.46 -35.73
C GLU A 63 34.30 42.74 -37.16
N VAL A 64 34.37 41.71 -38.01
CA VAL A 64 34.71 41.85 -39.44
C VAL A 64 33.75 42.80 -40.16
N ALA A 65 32.45 42.70 -39.90
CA ALA A 65 31.46 43.61 -40.48
C ALA A 65 31.68 45.08 -40.03
N SER A 66 32.03 45.29 -38.75
CA SER A 66 32.35 46.61 -38.21
C SER A 66 33.65 47.19 -38.79
N GLN A 67 34.69 46.37 -38.96
CA GLN A 67 35.95 46.79 -39.58
C GLN A 67 35.75 47.13 -41.06
N ILE A 68 34.93 46.35 -41.79
CA ILE A 68 34.59 46.63 -43.18
C ILE A 68 33.88 47.98 -43.32
N SER A 69 32.92 48.28 -42.44
CA SER A 69 32.20 49.56 -42.49
C SER A 69 33.11 50.73 -42.12
N PHE A 70 33.97 50.56 -41.12
CA PHE A 70 35.00 51.53 -40.75
C PHE A 70 35.96 51.81 -41.91
N LEU A 71 36.53 50.78 -42.54
CA LEU A 71 37.44 50.93 -43.68
C LEU A 71 36.75 51.56 -44.90
N ARG A 72 35.46 51.29 -45.13
CA ARG A 72 34.68 51.98 -46.17
C ARG A 72 34.54 53.47 -45.88
N ASN A 73 34.21 53.84 -44.65
CA ASN A 73 34.12 55.24 -44.23
C ASN A 73 35.48 55.93 -44.30
N LEU A 74 36.55 55.27 -43.84
CA LEU A 74 37.91 55.78 -43.91
C LEU A 74 38.34 56.00 -45.36
N LYS A 75 38.05 55.05 -46.26
CA LYS A 75 38.29 55.20 -47.70
C LYS A 75 37.53 56.40 -48.27
N PHE A 76 36.26 56.58 -47.90
CA PHE A 76 35.45 57.71 -48.36
C PHE A 76 36.04 59.04 -47.89
N GLN A 77 36.37 59.16 -46.60
CA GLN A 77 37.01 60.34 -46.02
C GLN A 77 38.37 60.63 -46.66
N TYR A 78 39.20 59.60 -46.88
CA TYR A 78 40.49 59.76 -47.53
C TYR A 78 40.36 60.22 -48.99
N LEU A 79 39.41 59.65 -49.75
CA LEU A 79 39.14 60.09 -51.12
C LEU A 79 38.59 61.51 -51.16
N GLU A 80 37.70 61.86 -50.22
CA GLU A 80 37.16 63.22 -50.09
C GLU A 80 38.25 64.22 -49.73
N GLN A 81 39.11 63.90 -48.75
CA GLN A 81 40.20 64.76 -48.33
C GLN A 81 41.27 64.88 -49.41
N LYS A 82 41.61 63.78 -50.10
CA LYS A 82 42.51 63.81 -51.27
C LYS A 82 41.92 64.65 -52.40
N ALA A 83 40.61 64.54 -52.67
CA ALA A 83 39.94 65.35 -53.68
C ALA A 83 39.94 66.85 -53.29
N LYS A 84 39.68 67.16 -52.02
CA LYS A 84 39.77 68.54 -51.48
C LYS A 84 41.19 69.09 -51.58
N ASP A 85 42.19 68.31 -51.16
CA ASP A 85 43.60 68.70 -51.23
C ASP A 85 44.06 68.90 -52.68
N GLN A 86 43.68 67.99 -53.59
CA GLN A 86 43.96 68.12 -55.02
C GLN A 86 43.25 69.34 -55.63
N TYR A 87 42.01 69.63 -55.22
CA TYR A 87 41.27 70.80 -55.68
C TYR A 87 41.88 72.11 -55.17
N VAL A 88 42.21 72.19 -53.89
CA VAL A 88 42.89 73.34 -53.28
C VAL A 88 44.25 73.54 -53.95
N LYS A 89 45.04 72.48 -54.11
CA LYS A 89 46.32 72.55 -54.79
C LYS A 89 46.16 73.06 -56.22
N THR A 90 45.23 72.51 -57.00
CA THR A 90 44.98 72.94 -58.39
C THR A 90 44.48 74.39 -58.50
N ILE A 91 43.77 74.92 -57.50
CA ILE A 91 43.32 76.32 -57.48
C ILE A 91 44.40 77.28 -56.98
N VAL A 92 45.22 76.86 -56.01
CA VAL A 92 46.19 77.72 -55.33
C VAL A 92 47.56 77.71 -56.02
N SER A 93 47.90 76.67 -56.77
CA SER A 93 49.09 76.67 -57.63
C SER A 93 48.73 77.09 -59.06
N ASP A 94 49.34 78.17 -59.57
CA ASP A 94 49.17 78.67 -60.95
C ASP A 94 49.67 77.69 -62.03
N GLU A 95 50.35 76.61 -61.64
CA GLU A 95 50.82 75.55 -62.52
C GLU A 95 49.90 74.33 -62.39
N ALA A 96 49.14 74.04 -63.45
CA ALA A 96 48.31 72.84 -63.51
C ALA A 96 49.18 71.60 -63.28
N PRO A 97 48.74 70.60 -62.49
CA PRO A 97 49.51 69.37 -62.33
C PRO A 97 49.79 68.76 -63.70
N ASN A 98 51.06 68.73 -64.11
CA ASN A 98 51.47 68.06 -65.35
C ASN A 98 51.24 66.56 -65.15
N ILE A 99 50.13 66.04 -65.66
CA ILE A 99 49.93 64.60 -65.84
C ILE A 99 50.91 64.17 -66.93
N ASN A 100 52.14 63.88 -66.52
CA ASN A 100 53.17 63.47 -67.45
C ASN A 100 52.95 62.00 -67.86
N ALA A 101 53.30 61.66 -69.10
CA ALA A 101 53.12 60.29 -69.61
C ALA A 101 53.90 59.26 -68.76
N ASP A 102 55.03 59.68 -68.19
CA ASP A 102 55.90 58.85 -67.34
C ASP A 102 55.24 58.47 -66.00
N ASP A 103 54.52 59.39 -65.37
CA ASP A 103 53.81 59.13 -64.11
C ASP A 103 52.64 58.17 -64.29
N ASN A 104 51.96 58.26 -65.44
CA ASN A 104 50.93 57.30 -65.82
C ASN A 104 51.51 55.90 -66.00
N GLU A 105 52.70 55.77 -66.58
CA GLU A 105 53.35 54.47 -66.76
C GLU A 105 53.84 53.87 -65.44
N LEU A 106 54.39 54.68 -64.53
CA LEU A 106 54.73 54.23 -63.17
C LEU A 106 53.50 53.75 -62.40
N LEU A 107 52.38 54.46 -62.49
CA LEU A 107 51.11 54.05 -61.89
C LEU A 107 50.55 52.77 -62.51
N ARG A 108 50.75 52.53 -63.82
CA ARG A 108 50.37 51.25 -64.45
C ARG A 108 51.19 50.10 -63.90
N ILE A 109 52.51 50.26 -63.82
CA ILE A 109 53.42 49.23 -63.27
C ILE A 109 53.05 48.91 -61.81
N GLU A 110 52.79 49.92 -60.98
CA GLU A 110 52.34 49.69 -59.60
C GLU A 110 50.98 49.01 -59.52
N ASN A 111 50.03 49.42 -60.35
CA ASN A 111 48.70 48.81 -60.37
C ASN A 111 48.77 47.36 -60.82
N ASP A 112 49.61 47.02 -61.79
CA ASP A 112 49.76 45.65 -62.27
C ASP A 112 50.47 44.77 -61.23
N LYS A 113 51.46 45.31 -60.50
CA LYS A 113 52.02 44.65 -59.31
C LYS A 113 50.96 44.40 -58.24
N LYS A 114 50.17 45.42 -57.88
CA LYS A 114 49.09 45.32 -56.88
C LYS A 114 48.00 44.33 -57.33
N LYS A 115 47.66 44.29 -58.62
CA LYS A 115 46.74 43.30 -59.20
C LYS A 115 47.30 41.89 -59.09
N GLY A 116 48.58 41.68 -59.41
CA GLY A 116 49.24 40.38 -59.27
C GLY A 116 49.22 39.86 -57.83
N VAL A 117 49.48 40.73 -56.85
CA VAL A 117 49.36 40.38 -55.43
C VAL A 117 47.91 40.05 -55.06
N LEU A 118 46.94 40.83 -55.54
CA LEU A 118 45.52 40.61 -55.27
C LEU A 118 45.00 39.30 -55.88
N THR A 119 45.41 38.96 -57.10
CA THR A 119 44.99 37.70 -57.75
C THR A 119 45.57 36.49 -57.02
N ALA A 120 46.85 36.54 -56.62
CA ALA A 120 47.47 35.49 -55.82
C ALA A 120 46.77 35.33 -54.45
N ALA A 121 46.45 36.44 -53.77
CA ALA A 121 45.70 36.41 -52.51
C ALA A 121 44.29 35.84 -52.67
N LYS A 122 43.57 36.21 -53.75
CA LYS A 122 42.24 35.65 -54.08
C LYS A 122 42.30 34.15 -54.35
N ALA A 123 43.33 33.68 -55.04
CA ALA A 123 43.50 32.25 -55.31
C ALA A 123 43.74 31.47 -54.00
N ARG A 124 44.63 31.96 -53.13
CA ARG A 124 44.86 31.36 -51.80
C ARG A 124 43.59 31.34 -50.95
N LEU A 125 42.82 32.44 -50.96
CA LEU A 125 41.56 32.51 -50.23
C LEU A 125 40.54 31.48 -50.75
N ALA A 126 40.43 31.32 -52.07
CA ALA A 126 39.54 30.34 -52.69
C ALA A 126 39.92 28.90 -52.33
N GLU A 127 41.21 28.58 -52.30
CA GLU A 127 41.73 27.29 -51.84
C GLU A 127 41.32 27.03 -50.38
N LYS A 128 41.51 28.02 -49.49
CA LYS A 128 41.10 27.90 -48.08
C LYS A 128 39.59 27.73 -47.91
N TYR A 129 38.76 28.41 -48.70
CA TYR A 129 37.32 28.17 -48.68
C TYR A 129 36.95 26.76 -49.15
N SER A 130 37.68 26.21 -50.12
CA SER A 130 37.52 24.83 -50.55
C SER A 130 37.89 23.85 -49.43
N ASP A 131 39.03 24.05 -48.77
CA ASP A 131 39.48 23.24 -47.64
C ASP A 131 38.47 23.29 -46.47
N VAL A 132 37.95 24.47 -46.15
CA VAL A 132 36.92 24.60 -45.09
C VAL A 132 35.66 23.83 -45.49
N ARG A 133 35.24 23.92 -46.75
CA ARG A 133 34.04 23.22 -47.24
C ARG A 133 34.19 21.70 -47.18
N THR A 134 35.39 21.16 -47.35
CA THR A 134 35.65 19.72 -47.26
C THR A 134 35.88 19.25 -45.83
N LEU A 135 36.61 20.01 -45.01
CA LEU A 135 36.97 19.61 -43.64
C LEU A 135 35.85 19.85 -42.62
N ALA A 136 35.05 20.91 -42.76
CA ALA A 136 33.96 21.22 -41.84
C ALA A 136 32.98 20.05 -41.60
N PRO A 137 32.47 19.34 -42.63
CA PRO A 137 31.57 18.21 -42.39
C PRO A 137 32.24 17.03 -41.70
N LEU A 138 33.55 16.78 -41.90
CA LEU A 138 34.26 15.72 -41.19
C LEU A 138 34.37 16.06 -39.70
N VAL A 139 34.74 17.30 -39.38
CA VAL A 139 34.84 17.77 -37.99
C VAL A 139 33.48 17.73 -37.30
N GLU A 140 32.41 18.12 -38.00
CA GLU A 140 31.04 18.04 -37.47
C GLU A 140 30.62 16.59 -37.22
N GLN A 141 30.95 15.66 -38.13
CA GLN A 141 30.66 14.25 -37.95
C GLN A 141 31.41 13.66 -36.75
N ASP A 142 32.69 14.00 -36.57
CA ASP A 142 33.47 13.48 -35.45
C ASP A 142 33.07 14.12 -34.12
N TYR A 143 32.71 15.40 -34.12
CA TYR A 143 32.13 16.07 -32.96
C TYR A 143 30.80 15.42 -32.55
N THR A 144 29.90 15.16 -33.49
CA THR A 144 28.60 14.52 -33.17
C THR A 144 28.78 13.10 -32.64
N LYS A 145 29.71 12.31 -33.18
CA LYS A 145 30.08 10.99 -32.63
C LYS A 145 30.65 11.10 -31.21
N ALA A 146 31.61 12.00 -30.99
CA ALA A 146 32.20 12.22 -29.67
C ALA A 146 31.14 12.66 -28.65
N ARG A 147 30.23 13.55 -29.05
CA ARG A 147 29.10 13.99 -28.23
C ARG A 147 28.16 12.83 -27.88
N ALA A 148 27.85 11.95 -28.82
CA ALA A 148 27.01 10.79 -28.56
C ALA A 148 27.68 9.82 -27.56
N LEU A 149 28.96 9.50 -27.77
CA LEU A 149 29.71 8.59 -26.89
C LEU A 149 29.90 9.18 -25.48
N THR A 150 30.12 10.48 -25.36
CA THR A 150 30.25 11.16 -24.05
C THR A 150 28.94 11.18 -23.29
N LEU A 151 27.80 11.38 -23.96
CA LEU A 151 26.47 11.26 -23.34
C LEU A 151 26.20 9.82 -22.86
N GLU A 152 26.54 8.82 -23.67
CA GLU A 152 26.39 7.41 -23.29
C GLU A 152 27.30 7.05 -22.10
N ALA A 153 28.55 7.51 -22.09
CA ALA A 153 29.47 7.33 -20.98
C ALA A 153 28.95 7.98 -19.68
N ALA A 154 28.39 9.19 -19.75
CA ALA A 154 27.79 9.86 -18.60
C ALA A 154 26.56 9.11 -18.06
N ALA A 155 25.72 8.58 -18.96
CA ALA A 155 24.57 7.75 -18.60
C ALA A 155 24.99 6.41 -17.96
N LEU A 156 26.08 5.80 -18.41
CA LEU A 156 26.61 4.58 -17.77
C LEU A 156 27.24 4.89 -16.41
N ALA A 157 27.99 6.00 -16.29
CA ALA A 157 28.62 6.39 -15.03
C ALA A 157 27.59 6.62 -13.92
N SER A 158 26.48 7.31 -14.23
CA SER A 158 25.36 7.48 -13.28
C SER A 158 24.74 6.15 -12.88
N LYS A 159 24.45 5.25 -13.83
CA LYS A 159 23.93 3.90 -13.53
C LYS A 159 24.86 3.08 -12.64
N ILE A 160 26.18 3.19 -12.82
CA ILE A 160 27.17 2.50 -11.99
C ILE A 160 27.16 3.08 -10.57
N LEU A 161 27.07 4.40 -10.44
CA LEU A 161 27.00 5.08 -9.14
C LEU A 161 25.74 4.65 -8.38
N ASP A 162 24.58 4.66 -9.04
CA ASP A 162 23.31 4.21 -8.46
C ASP A 162 23.39 2.74 -8.01
N ALA A 163 23.96 1.86 -8.83
CA ALA A 163 24.16 0.46 -8.48
C ALA A 163 25.10 0.28 -7.28
N ARG A 164 26.14 1.12 -7.15
CA ARG A 164 27.03 1.11 -5.97
C ARG A 164 26.33 1.62 -4.72
N LEU A 165 25.46 2.62 -4.85
CA LEU A 165 24.65 3.12 -3.74
C LEU A 165 23.64 2.08 -3.27
N THR A 166 22.95 1.39 -4.18
CA THR A 166 22.00 0.33 -3.82
C THR A 166 22.72 -0.82 -3.13
N LEU A 167 23.89 -1.23 -3.62
CA LEU A 167 24.72 -2.26 -2.98
C LEU A 167 25.15 -1.84 -1.57
N THR A 168 25.57 -0.57 -1.39
CA THR A 168 25.92 -0.03 -0.07
C THR A 168 24.73 -0.05 0.88
N ARG A 169 23.56 0.39 0.43
CA ARG A 169 22.32 0.35 1.23
C ARG A 169 21.95 -1.08 1.61
N LEU A 170 22.08 -2.03 0.68
CA LEU A 170 21.79 -3.44 0.93
C LEU A 170 22.78 -4.05 1.95
N ARG A 171 24.06 -3.64 1.89
CA ARG A 171 25.07 -4.00 2.91
C ARG A 171 24.80 -3.38 4.28
N GLN A 172 24.22 -2.19 4.34
CA GLN A 172 23.84 -1.53 5.60
C GLN A 172 22.56 -2.12 6.20
N ALA A 173 21.56 -2.41 5.36
CA ALA A 173 20.31 -3.03 5.78
C ALA A 173 20.51 -4.48 6.27
N HIS A 174 21.55 -5.16 5.76
CA HIS A 174 21.92 -6.51 6.17
C HIS A 174 23.40 -6.57 6.61
N PRO A 175 23.72 -6.15 7.85
CA PRO A 175 25.05 -6.25 8.43
C PRO A 175 25.52 -7.71 8.53
N HIS A 176 26.84 -7.94 8.59
CA HIS A 176 27.37 -9.30 8.82
C HIS A 176 26.90 -9.87 10.17
N PRO A 177 26.67 -11.20 10.27
CA PRO A 177 27.26 -12.26 9.46
C PRO A 177 26.37 -12.70 8.28
N ARG A 178 26.94 -12.70 7.07
CA ARG A 178 26.27 -13.27 5.90
C ARG A 178 26.19 -14.78 6.11
N LEU A 179 25.00 -15.36 5.95
CA LEU A 179 24.86 -16.80 5.77
C LEU A 179 25.79 -17.20 4.62
N THR A 180 26.74 -18.09 4.91
CA THR A 180 27.50 -18.75 3.85
C THR A 180 26.50 -19.49 2.96
N ILE A 181 26.79 -19.70 1.67
CA ILE A 181 25.90 -20.44 0.76
C ILE A 181 25.40 -21.76 1.41
N PRO A 182 26.24 -22.54 2.13
CA PRO A 182 25.77 -23.70 2.89
C PRO A 182 24.75 -23.37 3.99
N ALA A 183 24.94 -22.30 4.75
CA ALA A 183 24.01 -21.90 5.80
C ALA A 183 22.69 -21.35 5.24
N ALA A 184 22.73 -20.66 4.09
CA ALA A 184 21.53 -20.22 3.39
C ALA A 184 20.73 -21.40 2.83
N ASN A 185 21.42 -22.41 2.27
CA ASN A 185 20.78 -23.65 1.82
C ASN A 185 20.17 -24.43 2.99
N ALA A 186 20.87 -24.53 4.13
CA ALA A 186 20.33 -25.18 5.32
C ALA A 186 19.07 -24.49 5.84
N GLN A 187 19.05 -23.16 5.85
CA GLN A 187 17.85 -22.39 6.25
C GLN A 187 16.73 -22.50 5.21
N LEU A 188 17.06 -22.61 3.92
CA LEU A 188 16.08 -22.89 2.88
C LEU A 188 15.44 -24.27 3.08
N ASP A 189 16.24 -25.29 3.36
CA ASP A 189 15.77 -26.65 3.62
C ASP A 189 14.87 -26.70 4.88
N GLU A 190 15.24 -25.97 5.93
CA GLU A 190 14.41 -25.78 7.13
C GLU A 190 13.08 -25.11 6.78
N GLN A 191 13.09 -24.00 6.04
CA GLN A 191 11.87 -23.32 5.59
C GLN A 191 11.00 -24.19 4.68
N ILE A 192 11.59 -25.02 3.82
CA ILE A 192 10.85 -25.98 3.00
C ILE A 192 10.16 -27.01 3.89
N SER A 193 10.84 -27.51 4.93
CA SER A 193 10.25 -28.45 5.88
C SER A 193 9.11 -27.82 6.69
N GLU A 194 9.25 -26.55 7.10
CA GLU A 194 8.18 -25.80 7.78
C GLU A 194 6.98 -25.57 6.86
N MET A 195 7.21 -25.19 5.60
CA MET A 195 6.13 -25.02 4.62
C MET A 195 5.38 -26.33 4.35
N GLN A 196 6.10 -27.46 4.28
CA GLN A 196 5.46 -28.77 4.13
C GLN A 196 4.61 -29.12 5.34
N ALA A 197 5.12 -28.90 6.56
CA ALA A 197 4.35 -29.15 7.78
C ALA A 197 3.09 -28.29 7.88
N LEU A 198 3.18 -27.00 7.48
CA LEU A 198 2.03 -26.10 7.44
C LEU A 198 1.02 -26.50 6.35
N ASP A 199 1.48 -26.98 5.19
CA ASP A 199 0.59 -27.47 4.14
C ASP A 199 -0.15 -28.74 4.58
N ASP A 200 0.54 -29.67 5.26
CA ASP A 200 -0.07 -30.86 5.85
C ASP A 200 -1.13 -30.50 6.92
N GLU A 201 -0.84 -29.51 7.77
CA GLU A 201 -1.81 -28.99 8.75
C GLU A 201 -3.02 -28.37 8.06
N LEU A 202 -2.81 -27.59 6.99
CA LEU A 202 -3.87 -26.99 6.19
C LEU A 202 -4.74 -28.06 5.53
N GLN A 203 -4.15 -29.12 4.97
CA GLN A 203 -4.87 -30.26 4.42
C GLN A 203 -5.70 -30.98 5.48
N GLN A 204 -5.14 -31.18 6.69
CA GLN A 204 -5.87 -31.79 7.80
C GLN A 204 -7.07 -30.93 8.24
N VAL A 205 -6.88 -29.62 8.37
CA VAL A 205 -7.97 -28.69 8.71
C VAL A 205 -9.04 -28.70 7.63
N ASN A 206 -8.67 -28.70 6.35
CA ASN A 206 -9.65 -28.81 5.26
C ASN A 206 -10.44 -30.11 5.31
N ALA A 207 -9.81 -31.24 5.60
CA ALA A 207 -10.51 -32.51 5.77
C ALA A 207 -11.50 -32.47 6.95
N GLN A 208 -11.13 -31.82 8.07
CA GLN A 208 -12.03 -31.61 9.20
C GLN A 208 -13.21 -30.71 8.84
N VAL A 209 -12.95 -29.63 8.08
CA VAL A 209 -13.99 -28.72 7.58
C VAL A 209 -14.99 -29.48 6.70
N ASP A 210 -14.52 -30.36 5.83
CA ASP A 210 -15.40 -31.14 4.96
C ASP A 210 -16.21 -32.20 5.73
N ASP A 211 -15.63 -32.85 6.74
CA ASP A 211 -16.38 -33.74 7.65
C ASP A 211 -17.47 -32.98 8.43
N VAL A 212 -17.14 -31.80 8.96
CA VAL A 212 -18.12 -30.94 9.65
C VAL A 212 -19.21 -30.48 8.69
N LYS A 213 -18.89 -30.11 7.44
CA LYS A 213 -19.91 -29.77 6.43
C LYS A 213 -20.87 -30.93 6.17
N GLU A 214 -20.37 -32.15 6.06
CA GLU A 214 -21.23 -33.32 5.86
C GLU A 214 -22.12 -33.60 7.08
N LYS A 215 -21.58 -33.48 8.30
CA LYS A 215 -22.36 -33.56 9.54
C LYS A 215 -23.45 -32.48 9.61
N VAL A 216 -23.13 -31.24 9.22
CA VAL A 216 -24.11 -30.14 9.18
C VAL A 216 -25.19 -30.40 8.13
N LYS A 217 -24.84 -30.90 6.94
CA LYS A 217 -25.83 -31.28 5.92
C LYS A 217 -26.74 -32.41 6.40
N ALA A 218 -26.19 -33.42 7.08
CA ALA A 218 -26.98 -34.50 7.65
C ALA A 218 -27.92 -34.00 8.75
N GLY A 219 -27.41 -33.16 9.66
CA GLY A 219 -28.22 -32.51 10.70
C GLY A 219 -29.32 -31.63 10.12
N ALA A 220 -29.03 -30.85 9.07
CA ALA A 220 -30.04 -30.02 8.39
C ALA A 220 -31.16 -30.86 7.76
N ARG A 221 -30.83 -32.02 7.17
CA ARG A 221 -31.82 -32.97 6.63
C ARG A 221 -32.69 -33.56 7.75
N GLU A 222 -32.08 -33.90 8.88
CA GLU A 222 -32.81 -34.44 10.03
C GLU A 222 -33.74 -33.40 10.66
N VAL A 223 -33.28 -32.16 10.80
CA VAL A 223 -34.13 -31.05 11.27
C VAL A 223 -35.32 -30.84 10.35
N GLU A 224 -35.13 -30.89 9.03
CA GLU A 224 -36.23 -30.76 8.08
C GLU A 224 -37.20 -31.95 8.18
N ARG A 225 -36.69 -33.18 8.36
CA ARG A 225 -37.52 -34.38 8.61
C ARG A 225 -38.38 -34.21 9.86
N LEU A 226 -37.76 -33.81 10.98
CA LEU A 226 -38.46 -33.55 12.24
C LEU A 226 -39.45 -32.40 12.14
N ARG A 227 -39.17 -31.37 11.32
CA ARG A 227 -40.10 -30.27 11.06
C ARG A 227 -41.36 -30.75 10.35
N VAL A 228 -41.22 -31.65 9.38
CA VAL A 228 -42.36 -32.29 8.69
C VAL A 228 -43.15 -33.16 9.66
N GLU A 229 -42.49 -34.01 10.44
CA GLU A 229 -43.15 -34.85 11.46
C GLU A 229 -43.90 -34.03 12.50
N ARG A 230 -43.29 -32.95 13.00
CA ARG A 230 -43.94 -32.01 13.92
C ARG A 230 -45.18 -31.38 13.29
N ALA A 231 -45.08 -30.92 12.04
CA ALA A 231 -46.22 -30.31 11.35
C ALA A 231 -47.38 -31.31 11.19
N ASP A 232 -47.10 -32.59 10.97
CA ASP A 232 -48.13 -33.63 10.87
C ASP A 232 -48.73 -33.99 12.24
N LEU A 233 -47.91 -34.09 13.29
CA LEU A 233 -48.39 -34.26 14.67
C LEU A 233 -49.23 -33.07 15.14
N GLU A 234 -48.84 -31.84 14.83
CA GLU A 234 -49.62 -30.65 15.16
C GLU A 234 -50.98 -30.64 14.45
N LYS A 235 -51.07 -31.12 13.20
CA LYS A 235 -52.36 -31.31 12.52
C LYS A 235 -53.24 -32.33 13.25
N ILE A 236 -52.66 -33.44 13.72
CA ILE A 236 -53.38 -34.48 14.46
C ILE A 236 -53.87 -33.94 15.81
N VAL A 237 -53.02 -33.25 16.56
CA VAL A 237 -53.39 -32.62 17.85
C VAL A 237 -54.49 -31.57 17.65
N ASN A 238 -54.37 -30.72 16.62
CA ASN A 238 -55.38 -29.70 16.32
C ASN A 238 -56.71 -30.34 15.88
N ALA A 239 -56.69 -31.47 15.16
CA ALA A 239 -57.88 -32.24 14.85
C ALA A 239 -58.53 -32.84 16.11
N GLY A 240 -57.74 -33.45 16.99
CA GLY A 240 -58.23 -33.99 18.28
C GLY A 240 -58.74 -32.90 19.22
N GLN A 241 -58.12 -31.72 19.26
CA GLN A 241 -58.61 -30.57 20.02
C GLN A 241 -59.96 -30.06 19.49
N LYS A 242 -60.24 -30.20 18.19
CA LYS A 242 -61.56 -29.85 17.62
C LYS A 242 -62.63 -30.88 17.96
N GLU A 243 -62.27 -32.15 18.18
CA GLU A 243 -63.21 -33.21 18.59
C GLU A 243 -63.55 -33.17 20.10
N VAL A 244 -62.69 -32.59 20.94
CA VAL A 244 -62.85 -32.54 22.41
C VAL A 244 -63.48 -31.22 22.91
N GLN A 245 -63.87 -30.28 22.04
CA GLN A 245 -64.48 -29.01 22.45
C GLN A 245 -65.94 -29.15 22.92
N ASP A 246 -66.14 -29.55 24.18
CA ASP A 246 -67.16 -28.88 25.01
C ASP A 246 -66.45 -27.70 25.70
N GLY A 247 -66.53 -26.51 25.11
CA GLY A 247 -65.84 -25.30 25.58
C GLY A 247 -66.16 -24.92 27.04
N ARG A 248 -67.18 -25.54 27.65
CA ARG A 248 -67.50 -25.40 29.08
C ARG A 248 -66.47 -26.09 29.98
N VAL A 249 -65.85 -27.18 29.54
CA VAL A 249 -64.93 -27.99 30.38
C VAL A 249 -63.60 -27.27 30.59
N VAL A 250 -63.08 -26.60 29.56
CA VAL A 250 -61.82 -25.84 29.65
C VAL A 250 -61.97 -24.66 30.61
N GLY A 251 -63.06 -23.88 30.48
CA GLY A 251 -63.34 -22.78 31.41
C GLY A 251 -63.58 -23.25 32.86
N LEU A 252 -64.18 -24.43 33.04
CA LEU A 252 -64.37 -25.02 34.36
C LEU A 252 -63.04 -25.48 34.98
N TYR A 253 -62.16 -26.09 34.19
CA TYR A 253 -60.82 -26.49 34.62
C TYR A 253 -59.98 -25.28 35.03
N ASP A 254 -59.96 -24.22 34.21
CA ASP A 254 -59.24 -22.99 34.50
C ASP A 254 -59.77 -22.32 35.78
N TRP A 255 -61.09 -22.30 35.98
CA TRP A 255 -61.72 -21.79 37.19
C TRP A 255 -61.36 -22.63 38.43
N TYR A 256 -61.39 -23.96 38.33
CA TYR A 256 -60.99 -24.84 39.45
C TYR A 256 -59.50 -24.68 39.77
N MET A 257 -58.63 -24.55 38.77
CA MET A 257 -57.21 -24.32 38.99
C MET A 257 -56.93 -22.96 39.65
N ALA A 258 -57.63 -21.91 39.23
CA ALA A 258 -57.54 -20.59 39.86
C ALA A 258 -58.09 -20.60 41.30
N ALA A 259 -59.23 -21.25 41.54
CA ALA A 259 -59.81 -21.41 42.86
C ALA A 259 -58.89 -22.21 43.80
N LEU A 260 -58.28 -23.30 43.31
CA LEU A 260 -57.31 -24.08 44.07
C LEU A 260 -56.05 -23.28 44.40
N ALA A 261 -55.55 -22.46 43.47
CA ALA A 261 -54.41 -21.58 43.71
C ALA A 261 -54.72 -20.53 44.80
N LEU A 262 -55.92 -19.94 44.77
CA LEU A 262 -56.39 -19.01 45.79
C LEU A 262 -56.53 -19.69 47.15
N HIS A 263 -57.13 -20.89 47.21
CA HIS A 263 -57.24 -21.65 48.46
C HIS A 263 -55.89 -22.04 49.04
N ARG A 264 -54.93 -22.42 48.19
CA ARG A 264 -53.55 -22.71 48.62
C ARG A 264 -52.88 -21.49 49.24
N SER A 265 -53.01 -20.32 48.60
CA SER A 265 -52.48 -19.06 49.11
C SER A 265 -53.10 -18.66 50.47
N LEU A 266 -54.44 -18.71 50.61
CA LEU A 266 -55.14 -18.34 51.84
C LEU A 266 -54.78 -19.23 53.04
N LEU A 267 -54.55 -20.52 52.79
CA LEU A 267 -54.23 -21.49 53.84
C LEU A 267 -52.72 -21.63 54.08
N SER A 268 -51.90 -20.85 53.35
CA SER A 268 -50.45 -20.96 53.36
C SER A 268 -49.95 -22.39 53.04
N LEU A 269 -50.69 -23.09 52.18
CA LEU A 269 -50.36 -24.42 51.70
C LEU A 269 -49.45 -24.27 50.47
N GLU A 270 -48.20 -24.71 50.60
CA GLU A 270 -47.17 -24.59 49.57
C GLU A 270 -47.31 -25.70 48.52
N SER A 271 -47.47 -26.93 48.98
CA SER A 271 -47.65 -28.08 48.09
C SER A 271 -48.63 -29.09 48.68
N ALA A 272 -49.37 -29.74 47.78
CA ALA A 272 -50.20 -30.90 48.08
C ALA A 272 -49.93 -31.94 46.99
N HIS A 273 -49.38 -33.08 47.39
CA HIS A 273 -48.99 -34.15 46.50
C HIS A 273 -49.56 -35.48 47.00
N SER A 274 -50.12 -36.27 46.10
CA SER A 274 -50.58 -37.64 46.38
C SER A 274 -49.50 -38.58 45.88
N GLU A 275 -48.67 -39.10 46.78
CA GLU A 275 -47.57 -40.02 46.43
C GLU A 275 -48.12 -41.40 46.02
N SER A 276 -49.22 -41.82 46.63
CA SER A 276 -49.97 -43.02 46.28
C SER A 276 -51.48 -42.81 46.47
N GLU A 277 -52.30 -43.79 46.09
CA GLU A 277 -53.76 -43.72 46.28
C GLU A 277 -54.18 -43.59 47.76
N ASN A 278 -53.30 -43.99 48.68
CA ASN A 278 -53.58 -44.02 50.12
C ASN A 278 -52.78 -42.98 50.91
N GLU A 279 -51.97 -42.16 50.24
CA GLU A 279 -51.00 -41.29 50.91
C GLU A 279 -51.06 -39.87 50.34
N LEU A 280 -51.35 -38.91 51.23
CA LEU A 280 -51.43 -37.49 50.91
C LEU A 280 -50.40 -36.72 51.72
N HIS A 281 -49.52 -36.01 51.02
CA HIS A 281 -48.50 -35.13 51.59
C HIS A 281 -48.95 -33.69 51.45
N LEU A 282 -48.94 -32.97 52.58
CA LEU A 282 -49.28 -31.56 52.65
C LEU A 282 -48.14 -30.80 53.29
N THR A 283 -47.61 -29.79 52.59
CA THR A 283 -46.58 -28.91 53.12
C THR A 283 -47.15 -27.51 53.32
N TYR A 284 -47.21 -27.07 54.56
CA TYR A 284 -47.66 -25.74 54.94
C TYR A 284 -46.48 -24.87 55.30
N ASN A 285 -46.52 -23.60 54.90
CA ASN A 285 -45.51 -22.63 55.28
C ASN A 285 -46.15 -21.58 56.21
N ILE A 286 -45.94 -21.73 57.51
CA ILE A 286 -46.64 -20.93 58.54
C ILE A 286 -45.69 -19.92 59.15
N MET A 287 -46.18 -18.70 59.37
CA MET A 287 -45.50 -17.71 60.22
C MET A 287 -45.97 -17.85 61.67
N PRO A 288 -45.10 -18.30 62.61
CA PRO A 288 -45.43 -18.34 64.04
C PRO A 288 -45.63 -16.93 64.60
N TYR A 289 -46.46 -16.79 65.65
CA TYR A 289 -46.61 -15.49 66.32
C TYR A 289 -45.30 -15.09 67.02
N GLY A 290 -44.74 -13.94 66.64
CA GLY A 290 -43.54 -13.38 67.27
C GLY A 290 -42.21 -13.62 66.55
N THR A 291 -42.20 -14.38 65.45
CA THR A 291 -41.02 -14.61 64.60
C THR A 291 -41.26 -14.15 63.17
N THR A 292 -40.23 -13.63 62.50
CA THR A 292 -40.30 -13.23 61.09
C THR A 292 -39.94 -14.35 60.11
N GLU A 293 -39.43 -15.48 60.61
CA GLU A 293 -39.04 -16.61 59.78
C GLU A 293 -40.21 -17.58 59.58
N PRO A 294 -40.55 -17.92 58.32
CA PRO A 294 -41.62 -18.85 58.03
C PRO A 294 -41.12 -20.29 58.28
N ARG A 295 -41.93 -21.10 58.95
CA ARG A 295 -41.61 -22.48 59.31
C ARG A 295 -42.39 -23.45 58.44
N PRO A 296 -41.70 -24.37 57.72
CA PRO A 296 -42.36 -25.43 56.98
C PRO A 296 -42.88 -26.51 57.94
N ILE A 297 -44.12 -26.95 57.71
CA ILE A 297 -44.78 -28.01 58.44
C ILE A 297 -45.24 -29.05 57.44
N PHE A 298 -44.76 -30.27 57.64
CA PHE A 298 -45.07 -31.37 56.77
C PHE A 298 -46.09 -32.28 57.46
N ILE A 299 -47.21 -32.52 56.80
CA ILE A 299 -48.27 -33.40 57.27
C ILE A 299 -48.45 -34.51 56.25
N LYS A 300 -48.17 -35.74 56.66
CA LYS A 300 -48.41 -36.96 55.89
C LYS A 300 -49.66 -37.66 56.43
N LEU A 301 -50.67 -37.77 55.59
CA LEU A 301 -51.93 -38.44 55.89
C LEU A 301 -51.96 -39.80 55.20
N LEU A 302 -52.19 -40.85 55.99
CA LEU A 302 -52.31 -42.22 55.52
C LEU A 302 -53.76 -42.66 55.64
N PHE A 303 -54.35 -43.10 54.53
CA PHE A 303 -55.73 -43.58 54.46
C PHE A 303 -55.79 -45.09 54.35
N VAL A 304 -56.80 -45.71 54.96
CA VAL A 304 -57.09 -47.13 54.76
C VAL A 304 -57.63 -47.31 53.33
N PRO A 305 -57.05 -48.22 52.53
CA PRO A 305 -57.44 -48.43 51.13
C PRO A 305 -58.95 -48.62 50.98
N ASN A 306 -59.54 -47.97 49.96
CA ASN A 306 -60.96 -48.08 49.60
C ASN A 306 -62.01 -47.65 50.65
N SER A 307 -61.60 -47.17 51.82
CA SER A 307 -62.53 -46.82 52.90
C SER A 307 -62.64 -45.31 53.17
N ARG A 308 -61.74 -44.49 52.59
CA ARG A 308 -61.59 -43.05 52.86
C ARG A 308 -61.45 -42.72 54.36
N GLN A 309 -61.08 -43.70 55.18
CA GLN A 309 -60.84 -43.51 56.61
C GLN A 309 -59.37 -43.21 56.84
N LEU A 310 -59.09 -42.23 57.70
CA LEU A 310 -57.73 -41.89 58.12
C LEU A 310 -57.18 -43.05 58.98
N ALA A 311 -56.14 -43.71 58.49
CA ALA A 311 -55.43 -44.78 59.20
C ALA A 311 -54.46 -44.20 60.22
N ASP A 312 -53.70 -43.19 59.80
CA ASP A 312 -52.65 -42.56 60.59
C ASP A 312 -52.30 -41.18 60.02
N ALA A 313 -51.67 -40.34 60.83
CA ALA A 313 -51.11 -39.06 60.38
C ALA A 313 -49.76 -38.78 61.05
N GLN A 314 -48.78 -38.39 60.25
CA GLN A 314 -47.46 -38.01 60.71
C GLN A 314 -47.27 -36.51 60.49
N VAL A 315 -46.78 -35.81 61.51
CA VAL A 315 -46.54 -34.37 61.44
C VAL A 315 -45.09 -34.10 61.81
N GLU A 316 -44.38 -33.39 60.92
CA GLU A 316 -43.01 -32.95 61.11
C GLU A 316 -42.95 -31.41 61.11
N GLY A 317 -42.02 -30.85 61.88
CA GLY A 317 -41.82 -29.39 62.00
C GLY A 317 -42.54 -28.71 63.18
N LEU A 318 -43.18 -29.47 64.07
CA LEU A 318 -43.71 -28.97 65.35
C LEU A 318 -42.68 -29.05 66.48
N LEU A 319 -42.66 -28.05 67.38
CA LEU A 319 -41.81 -28.03 68.58
C LEU A 319 -42.35 -28.92 69.72
N GLN A 320 -43.65 -29.18 69.72
CA GLN A 320 -44.33 -30.02 70.71
C GLN A 320 -44.86 -31.27 70.02
N ASP A 321 -44.83 -32.41 70.74
CA ASP A 321 -45.40 -33.65 70.25
C ASP A 321 -46.93 -33.48 70.05
N ALA A 322 -47.42 -33.91 68.88
CA ALA A 322 -48.82 -33.82 68.49
C ALA A 322 -49.54 -35.18 68.54
N GLY A 323 -48.91 -36.21 69.11
CA GLY A 323 -49.48 -37.56 69.19
C GLY A 323 -50.86 -37.63 69.85
N ASP A 324 -51.13 -36.76 70.84
CA ASP A 324 -52.43 -36.66 71.52
C ASP A 324 -53.56 -36.18 70.60
N VAL A 325 -53.28 -35.16 69.78
CA VAL A 325 -54.24 -34.58 68.81
C VAL A 325 -54.42 -35.49 67.61
N ILE A 326 -53.33 -36.10 67.13
CA ILE A 326 -53.37 -37.07 66.04
C ILE A 326 -54.26 -38.25 66.45
N GLY A 327 -54.01 -38.86 67.61
CA GLY A 327 -54.80 -40.01 68.08
C GLY A 327 -56.29 -39.70 68.23
N ALA A 328 -56.65 -38.54 68.78
CA ALA A 328 -58.04 -38.14 68.97
C ALA A 328 -58.79 -37.92 67.64
N HIS A 329 -58.14 -37.28 66.65
CA HIS A 329 -58.78 -36.99 65.37
C HIS A 329 -58.72 -38.16 64.37
N VAL A 330 -57.76 -39.07 64.50
CA VAL A 330 -57.75 -40.35 63.79
C VAL A 330 -58.93 -41.22 64.25
N GLN A 331 -59.18 -41.31 65.56
CA GLN A 331 -60.36 -42.04 66.09
C GLN A 331 -61.69 -41.42 65.65
N ALA A 332 -61.76 -40.10 65.52
CA ALA A 332 -62.96 -39.38 65.05
C ALA A 332 -63.10 -39.34 63.52
N ASN A 333 -62.09 -39.80 62.76
CA ASN A 333 -61.98 -39.70 61.31
C ASN A 333 -62.23 -38.28 60.76
N ASP A 334 -61.69 -37.25 61.43
CA ASP A 334 -61.89 -35.84 61.08
C ASP A 334 -60.58 -35.18 60.63
N VAL A 335 -60.27 -35.34 59.35
CA VAL A 335 -59.05 -34.79 58.71
C VAL A 335 -59.01 -33.25 58.74
N PRO A 336 -60.10 -32.53 58.40
CA PRO A 336 -60.07 -31.06 58.45
C PRO A 336 -59.78 -30.52 59.86
N ARG A 337 -60.37 -31.11 60.90
CA ARG A 337 -60.09 -30.68 62.28
C ARG A 337 -58.68 -31.04 62.73
N LEU A 338 -58.17 -32.20 62.33
CA LEU A 338 -56.77 -32.57 62.56
C LEU A 338 -55.82 -31.51 62.00
N ILE A 339 -55.97 -31.16 60.72
CA ILE A 339 -55.15 -30.14 60.07
C ILE A 339 -55.30 -28.80 60.81
N ALA A 340 -56.52 -28.35 61.09
CA ALA A 340 -56.74 -27.09 61.80
C ALA A 340 -56.08 -27.05 63.19
N ALA A 341 -56.16 -28.15 63.95
CA ALA A 341 -55.55 -28.27 65.27
C ALA A 341 -54.01 -28.26 65.21
N VAL A 342 -53.43 -28.97 64.25
CA VAL A 342 -51.98 -29.00 63.99
C VAL A 342 -51.47 -27.61 63.58
N LEU A 343 -52.15 -26.95 62.64
CA LEU A 343 -51.78 -25.60 62.19
C LEU A 343 -51.96 -24.57 63.32
N ALA A 344 -52.98 -24.70 64.16
CA ALA A 344 -53.19 -23.81 65.31
C ALA A 344 -52.08 -23.94 66.36
N ARG A 345 -51.68 -25.19 66.67
CA ARG A 345 -50.53 -25.45 67.57
C ARG A 345 -49.23 -24.90 67.00
N ALA A 346 -49.02 -25.05 65.70
CA ALA A 346 -47.84 -24.52 65.06
C ALA A 346 -47.77 -22.99 65.04
N ARG A 347 -48.91 -22.30 64.95
CA ARG A 347 -48.97 -20.84 65.07
C ARG A 347 -48.76 -20.36 66.50
N ALA A 348 -49.26 -21.12 67.48
CA ALA A 348 -49.17 -20.80 68.90
C ALA A 348 -47.80 -21.14 69.52
N GLY A 349 -47.08 -22.12 68.95
CA GLY A 349 -45.75 -22.54 69.40
C GLY A 349 -44.66 -21.56 68.99
N ALA A 350 -44.53 -20.47 69.76
CA ALA A 350 -43.28 -19.72 69.91
C ALA A 350 -42.41 -20.38 70.97
#